data_AF-A0A7G9GPN9-F1
#
_entry.id   AF-A0A7G9GPN9-F1
#
_cell.length_a   1.000
_cell.length_b   1.000
_cell.length_c   1.000
_cell.angle_alpha   90.00
_cell.angle_beta   90.00
_cell.angle_gamma   90.00
#
_symmetry.space_group_name_H-M   'P 1'
#
loop_
_entity.id
_entity.type
_entity.pdbx_description
1 polymer ?
#
loop_
_entity_poly.entity_id
_entity_poly.type
_entity_poly.pdbx_seq_one_letter_code
_entity_poly.pdbx_strand_id
1 'polypeptide(L)'
;MKKSKSVFKFKPFSIKQLKVLKWWIDPKVKDMDGVIADGAIRSGKTLVMSLSFVLWAMESFNGQNFGMCGKTIGSFRRNVLTLLKLMLRSRGYKVKDHRADNLVVVIKNGAENYFYIFGGKDESSQDLIQGITLAGCFFDEVALMPESFVNQATGRCSVDGSKFWFNCNPAGPYHWFKVNWIDKRKEKHLIYLHFTMDDNLSLSERIKERYKAMYSGVFYQRYILGKWVVAEGIIYDMFDKAKHVINEIKDTMTSKYYVSCDYGTQNATVFLLWQKKAMGDWVCIKEYYYSGREESRQKTDSEYADDLDVFLNGIKVEAVILDPSAASFKAELKKRGYYVKKGKNDVENGIRFVGSMLRLNKISFLACCENTIKEFASYIWDEKASERGEDKPVKEHDHAMDAVRYFCYTIMRKEVKYQ
;
A
#
# COMPACT_ATOMS: atom_id res chain seq x y z
N MET A 1 13.06 36.98 8.75
CA MET A 1 12.68 36.28 7.50
C MET A 1 11.18 35.98 7.50
N LYS A 2 10.37 36.64 6.65
CA LYS A 2 8.95 36.26 6.46
C LYS A 2 8.91 34.83 5.90
N LYS A 3 8.44 33.86 6.69
CA LYS A 3 8.19 32.50 6.20
C LYS A 3 7.24 32.61 5.00
N SER A 4 7.75 32.28 3.81
CA SER A 4 6.93 32.09 2.61
C SER A 4 5.76 31.18 2.99
N LYS A 5 4.53 31.73 3.02
CA LYS A 5 3.33 30.93 3.20
C LYS A 5 3.18 30.13 1.91
N SER A 6 3.55 28.86 1.91
CA SER A 6 3.26 27.99 0.78
C SER A 6 1.75 27.99 0.54
N VAL A 7 1.35 28.40 -0.67
CA VAL A 7 -0.05 28.43 -1.10
C VAL A 7 -0.28 27.21 -2.00
N PHE A 8 -1.32 26.43 -1.72
CA PHE A 8 -1.70 25.33 -2.61
C PHE A 8 -2.39 25.90 -3.86
N LYS A 9 -1.85 25.60 -5.05
CA LYS A 9 -2.44 26.00 -6.33
C LYS A 9 -3.23 24.82 -6.92
N PHE A 10 -4.55 24.99 -7.05
CA PHE A 10 -5.39 24.00 -7.73
C PHE A 10 -5.17 24.07 -9.24
N LYS A 11 -5.18 22.90 -9.87
CA LYS A 11 -5.49 22.77 -11.29
C LYS A 11 -7.02 22.70 -11.45
N PRO A 12 -7.57 22.96 -12.64
CA PRO A 12 -9.00 22.82 -12.89
C PRO A 12 -9.52 21.45 -12.45
N PHE A 13 -10.69 21.43 -11.81
CA PHE A 13 -11.33 20.19 -11.41
C PHE A 13 -12.08 19.59 -12.61
N SER A 14 -11.99 18.27 -12.79
CA SER A 14 -12.84 17.55 -13.73
C SER A 14 -14.30 17.53 -13.29
N ILE A 15 -15.21 17.14 -14.19
CA ILE A 15 -16.64 17.02 -13.87
C ILE A 15 -16.86 16.05 -12.70
N LYS A 16 -16.17 14.90 -12.64
CA LYS A 16 -16.32 13.96 -11.51
C LYS A 16 -15.77 14.54 -10.21
N GLN A 17 -14.65 15.26 -10.26
CA GLN A 17 -14.12 15.96 -9.08
C GLN A 17 -15.10 17.02 -8.57
N LEU A 18 -15.74 17.78 -9.46
CA LEU A 18 -16.78 18.74 -9.10
C LEU A 18 -18.03 18.07 -8.49
N LYS A 19 -18.45 16.90 -9.01
CA LYS A 19 -19.53 16.12 -8.41
C LYS A 19 -19.20 15.74 -6.96
N VAL A 20 -17.99 15.24 -6.69
CA VAL A 20 -17.56 14.95 -5.31
C VAL A 20 -17.54 16.21 -4.43
N LEU A 21 -17.10 17.36 -4.94
CA LEU A 21 -17.05 18.60 -4.15
C LEU A 21 -18.42 19.14 -3.75
N LYS A 22 -19.44 18.91 -4.57
CA LYS A 22 -20.70 19.66 -4.52
C LYS A 22 -21.95 18.81 -4.27
N TRP A 23 -21.85 17.48 -4.23
CA TRP A 23 -23.04 16.64 -4.11
C TRP A 23 -23.92 16.98 -2.90
N TRP A 24 -23.31 17.35 -1.78
CA TRP A 24 -24.00 17.68 -0.52
C TRP A 24 -24.72 19.04 -0.54
N ILE A 25 -24.52 19.87 -1.57
CA ILE A 25 -25.32 21.08 -1.85
C ILE A 25 -26.18 20.96 -3.11
N ASP A 26 -26.02 19.88 -3.88
CA ASP A 26 -26.80 19.66 -5.10
C ASP A 26 -28.22 19.23 -4.72
N PRO A 27 -29.28 20.01 -5.05
CA PRO A 27 -30.64 19.69 -4.67
C PRO A 27 -31.12 18.31 -5.13
N LYS A 28 -30.48 17.71 -6.14
CA LYS A 28 -30.86 16.40 -6.67
C LYS A 28 -30.34 15.22 -5.84
N VAL A 29 -29.26 15.42 -5.07
CA VAL A 29 -28.55 14.32 -4.39
C VAL A 29 -28.06 14.68 -2.98
N LYS A 30 -28.32 15.89 -2.48
CA LYS A 30 -27.93 16.33 -1.14
C LYS A 30 -28.52 15.47 0.00
N ASP A 31 -29.66 14.83 -0.25
CA ASP A 31 -30.37 14.01 0.72
C ASP A 31 -29.84 12.56 0.77
N MET A 32 -28.82 12.24 -0.04
CA MET A 32 -28.13 10.94 0.02
C MET A 32 -27.29 10.83 1.32
N ASP A 33 -27.13 9.61 1.82
CA ASP A 33 -26.43 9.33 3.09
C ASP A 33 -24.90 9.35 2.93
N GLY A 34 -24.40 9.37 1.70
CA GLY A 34 -22.97 9.41 1.47
C GLY A 34 -22.55 9.24 0.03
N VAL A 35 -21.24 9.17 -0.17
CA VAL A 35 -20.61 9.00 -1.47
C VAL A 35 -19.47 7.99 -1.41
N ILE A 36 -19.42 7.12 -2.42
CA ILE A 36 -18.33 6.19 -2.70
C ILE A 36 -17.61 6.66 -3.96
N ALA A 37 -16.30 6.85 -3.87
CA ALA A 37 -15.42 7.09 -5.01
C ALA A 37 -14.38 5.98 -5.10
N ASP A 38 -14.46 5.13 -6.12
CA ASP A 38 -13.47 4.07 -6.36
C ASP A 38 -12.66 4.32 -7.64
N GLY A 39 -11.78 3.38 -7.97
CA GLY A 39 -11.14 3.28 -9.29
C GLY A 39 -9.64 3.51 -9.26
N ALA A 40 -9.10 4.07 -10.35
CA ALA A 40 -7.67 4.09 -10.63
C ALA A 40 -6.85 4.88 -9.59
N ILE A 41 -5.56 4.56 -9.49
CA ILE A 41 -4.59 5.39 -8.78
C ILE A 41 -4.45 6.75 -9.46
N ARG A 42 -3.95 7.75 -8.73
CA ARG A 42 -3.61 9.08 -9.28
C ARG A 42 -4.76 9.78 -10.01
N SER A 43 -6.01 9.40 -9.76
CA SER A 43 -7.22 10.01 -10.33
C SER A 43 -7.68 11.29 -9.61
N GLY A 44 -6.97 11.71 -8.56
CA GLY A 44 -7.30 12.91 -7.79
C GLY A 44 -8.44 12.74 -6.77
N LYS A 45 -9.02 11.53 -6.66
CA LYS A 45 -10.15 11.21 -5.76
C LYS A 45 -9.91 11.55 -4.28
N THR A 46 -8.79 11.12 -3.69
CA THR A 46 -8.45 11.41 -2.29
C THR A 46 -8.40 12.91 -1.98
N LEU A 47 -7.77 13.68 -2.87
CA LEU A 47 -7.57 15.12 -2.68
C LEU A 47 -8.91 15.85 -2.64
N VAL A 48 -9.76 15.59 -3.64
CA VAL A 48 -11.03 16.28 -3.78
C VAL A 48 -12.03 15.86 -2.70
N MET A 49 -12.02 14.58 -2.33
CA MET A 49 -12.95 14.01 -1.36
C MET A 49 -12.63 14.44 0.06
N SER A 50 -11.36 14.44 0.46
CA SER A 50 -10.93 14.92 1.78
C SER A 50 -11.23 16.42 1.98
N LEU A 51 -11.05 17.22 0.92
CA LEU A 51 -11.47 18.63 0.94
C LEU A 51 -12.99 18.76 1.06
N SER A 52 -13.76 18.05 0.22
CA SER A 52 -15.22 18.11 0.24
C SER A 52 -15.80 17.75 1.60
N PHE A 53 -15.25 16.72 2.26
CA PHE A 53 -15.70 16.28 3.58
C PHE A 53 -15.57 17.40 4.61
N VAL A 54 -14.40 18.07 4.68
CA VAL A 54 -14.22 19.18 5.62
C VAL A 54 -15.09 20.38 5.26
N LEU A 55 -15.25 20.69 3.97
CA LEU A 55 -16.13 21.79 3.55
C LEU A 55 -17.57 21.53 3.99
N TRP A 56 -18.11 20.35 3.69
CA TRP A 56 -19.44 19.95 4.12
C TRP A 56 -19.60 20.00 5.65
N ALA A 57 -18.65 19.44 6.39
CA ALA A 57 -18.70 19.40 7.85
C ALA A 57 -18.72 20.81 8.45
N MET A 58 -17.89 21.72 7.93
CA MET A 58 -17.80 23.09 8.41
C MET A 58 -18.99 23.97 8.02
N GLU A 59 -19.70 23.64 6.93
CA GLU A 59 -20.89 24.38 6.49
C GLU A 59 -22.17 23.88 7.14
N SER A 60 -22.20 22.61 7.56
CA SER A 60 -23.42 21.94 8.05
C SER A 60 -23.47 21.82 9.57
N PHE A 61 -22.34 21.91 10.27
CA PHE A 61 -22.25 21.65 11.71
C PHE A 61 -21.35 22.65 12.43
N ASN A 62 -21.58 22.79 13.74
CA ASN A 62 -20.72 23.53 14.65
C ASN A 62 -20.61 22.79 15.99
N GLY A 63 -19.40 22.70 16.54
CA GLY A 63 -19.11 21.99 17.79
C GLY A 63 -19.20 20.46 17.71
N GLN A 64 -19.11 19.88 16.51
CA GLN A 64 -19.31 18.44 16.28
C GLN A 64 -18.02 17.67 16.01
N ASN A 65 -18.07 16.36 16.24
CA ASN A 65 -16.97 15.43 16.03
C ASN A 65 -17.11 14.68 14.70
N PHE A 66 -16.00 14.49 13.99
CA PHE A 66 -15.93 13.80 12.70
C PHE A 66 -14.80 12.77 12.70
N GLY A 67 -15.04 11.64 12.04
CA GLY A 67 -14.04 10.59 11.85
C GLY A 67 -13.29 10.73 10.53
N MET A 68 -11.96 10.63 10.56
CA MET A 68 -11.09 10.56 9.39
C MET A 68 -10.20 9.31 9.48
N CYS A 69 -10.57 8.28 8.73
CA CYS A 69 -10.02 6.94 8.85
C CYS A 69 -9.06 6.62 7.70
N GLY A 70 -7.92 6.00 8.01
CA GLY A 70 -6.99 5.41 7.05
C GLY A 70 -6.51 4.03 7.49
N LYS A 71 -5.79 3.29 6.63
CA LYS A 71 -5.19 1.98 7.00
C LYS A 71 -4.35 2.07 8.27
N THR A 72 -3.57 3.14 8.42
CA THR A 72 -2.87 3.51 9.65
C THR A 72 -2.86 5.03 9.80
N ILE A 73 -2.80 5.53 11.04
CA ILE A 73 -2.72 6.97 11.31
C ILE A 73 -1.53 7.62 10.57
N GLY A 74 -0.38 6.95 10.60
CA GLY A 74 0.84 7.46 9.95
C GLY A 74 0.73 7.57 8.42
N SER A 75 0.05 6.63 7.76
CA SER A 75 -0.20 6.72 6.31
C SER A 75 -1.21 7.82 5.98
N PHE A 76 -2.31 7.92 6.73
CA PHE A 76 -3.34 8.94 6.55
C PHE A 76 -2.77 10.35 6.70
N ARG A 77 -1.98 10.59 7.76
CA ARG A 77 -1.37 11.90 8.01
C ARG A 77 -0.46 12.36 6.86
N ARG A 78 0.31 11.42 6.27
CA ARG A 78 1.21 11.71 5.14
C ARG A 78 0.47 11.92 3.83
N ASN A 79 -0.47 11.03 3.50
CA ASN A 79 -1.07 10.99 2.17
C ASN A 79 -2.27 11.94 2.03
N VAL A 80 -3.00 12.20 3.11
CA VAL A 80 -4.22 13.00 3.12
C VAL A 80 -4.04 14.30 3.89
N LEU A 81 -3.80 14.19 5.21
CA LEU A 81 -3.92 15.34 6.10
C LEU A 81 -2.92 16.45 5.79
N THR A 82 -1.69 16.08 5.42
CA THR A 82 -0.63 17.05 5.12
C THR A 82 -1.06 18.01 4.01
N LEU A 83 -1.67 17.47 2.95
CA LEU A 83 -2.15 18.27 1.84
C LEU A 83 -3.45 19.00 2.18
N LEU A 84 -4.37 18.33 2.88
CA LEU A 84 -5.64 18.91 3.31
C LEU A 84 -5.43 20.17 4.16
N LYS A 85 -4.52 20.14 5.15
CA LYS A 85 -4.20 21.32 5.97
C LYS A 85 -3.71 22.50 5.12
N LEU A 86 -2.92 22.24 4.09
CA LEU A 86 -2.44 23.27 3.18
C LEU A 86 -3.59 23.86 2.34
N MET A 87 -4.47 23.00 1.83
CA MET A 87 -5.65 23.40 1.05
C MET A 87 -6.63 24.24 1.88
N LEU A 88 -6.84 23.89 3.15
CA LEU A 88 -7.72 24.59 4.09
C LEU A 88 -7.14 25.96 4.47
N ARG A 89 -5.85 26.02 4.85
CA ARG A 89 -5.16 27.28 5.18
C ARG A 89 -5.17 28.26 4.01
N SER A 90 -4.99 27.75 2.80
CA SER A 90 -5.05 28.57 1.56
C SER A 90 -6.44 29.19 1.32
N ARG A 91 -7.50 28.64 1.94
CA ARG A 91 -8.89 29.15 1.91
C ARG A 91 -9.29 29.93 3.16
N GLY A 92 -8.31 30.29 4.00
CA GLY A 92 -8.53 31.06 5.22
C GLY A 92 -9.25 30.28 6.33
N TYR A 93 -9.18 28.94 6.34
CA TYR A 93 -9.50 28.15 7.52
C TYR A 93 -8.33 28.20 8.50
N LYS A 94 -8.62 28.29 9.81
CA LYS A 94 -7.63 28.04 10.85
C LYS A 94 -7.62 26.54 11.14
N VAL A 95 -6.43 25.95 11.26
CA VAL A 95 -6.28 24.50 11.50
C VAL A 95 -5.24 24.25 12.58
N LYS A 96 -5.70 23.69 13.71
CA LYS A 96 -4.88 23.24 14.85
C LYS A 96 -4.73 21.72 14.77
N ASP A 97 -3.51 21.20 14.86
CA ASP A 97 -3.21 19.76 14.73
C ASP A 97 -2.64 19.25 16.06
N HIS A 98 -3.50 18.62 16.85
CA HIS A 98 -3.19 18.01 18.14
C HIS A 98 -2.68 16.59 17.89
N ARG A 99 -1.38 16.48 17.64
CA ARG A 99 -0.79 15.21 17.17
C ARG A 99 -0.87 14.07 18.18
N ALA A 100 -0.69 14.37 19.46
CA ALA A 100 -0.75 13.38 20.52
C ALA A 100 -2.14 12.72 20.60
N ASP A 101 -3.18 13.54 20.43
CA ASP A 101 -4.59 13.12 20.55
C ASP A 101 -5.18 12.62 19.23
N ASN A 102 -4.38 12.57 18.17
CA ASN A 102 -4.86 12.28 16.81
C ASN A 102 -6.03 13.15 16.36
N LEU A 103 -6.05 14.41 16.79
CA LEU A 103 -7.16 15.34 16.57
C LEU A 103 -6.73 16.55 15.72
N VAL A 104 -7.62 16.99 14.84
CA VAL A 104 -7.47 18.22 14.07
C VAL A 104 -8.69 19.10 14.30
N VAL A 105 -8.48 20.31 14.81
CA VAL A 105 -9.53 21.31 15.01
C VAL A 105 -9.52 22.28 13.84
N VAL A 106 -10.67 22.43 13.18
CA VAL A 106 -10.84 23.32 12.02
C VAL A 106 -11.84 24.41 12.37
N ILE A 107 -11.47 25.67 12.09
CA ILE A 107 -12.25 26.85 12.45
C ILE A 107 -12.42 27.75 11.23
N LYS A 108 -13.64 28.20 10.97
CA LYS A 108 -13.97 29.16 9.91
C LYS A 108 -15.25 29.91 10.25
N ASN A 109 -15.25 31.23 10.07
CA ASN A 109 -16.44 32.09 10.20
C ASN A 109 -17.27 31.87 11.48
N GLY A 110 -16.60 31.62 12.62
CA GLY A 110 -17.27 31.38 13.91
C GLY A 110 -17.65 29.92 14.18
N ALA A 111 -17.63 29.04 13.17
CA ALA A 111 -17.80 27.61 13.36
C ALA A 111 -16.47 26.92 13.71
N GLU A 112 -16.52 25.96 14.63
CA GLU A 112 -15.39 25.13 15.09
C GLU A 112 -15.83 23.67 15.18
N ASN A 113 -15.13 22.75 14.50
CA ASN A 113 -15.40 21.31 14.54
C ASN A 113 -14.11 20.48 14.76
N TYR A 114 -14.30 19.25 15.23
CA TYR A 114 -13.25 18.35 15.69
C TYR A 114 -13.12 17.13 14.76
N PHE A 115 -11.95 16.92 14.16
CA PHE A 115 -11.69 15.83 13.21
C PHE A 115 -10.69 14.84 13.80
N TYR A 116 -11.18 13.71 14.29
CA TYR A 116 -10.39 12.63 14.88
C TYR A 116 -9.85 11.70 13.80
N ILE A 117 -8.59 11.32 13.91
CA ILE A 117 -7.88 10.49 12.94
C ILE A 117 -7.74 9.08 13.50
N PHE A 118 -8.29 8.11 12.78
CA PHE A 118 -8.29 6.70 13.18
C PHE A 118 -7.46 5.84 12.23
N GLY A 119 -6.79 4.83 12.79
CA GLY A 119 -6.12 3.77 12.03
C GLY A 119 -6.93 2.48 12.10
N GLY A 120 -7.38 1.95 10.96
CA GLY A 120 -8.22 0.74 10.93
C GLY A 120 -7.53 -0.54 11.41
N LYS A 121 -6.19 -0.55 11.51
CA LYS A 121 -5.39 -1.68 12.03
C LYS A 121 -4.86 -1.47 13.45
N ASP A 122 -5.13 -0.33 14.07
CA ASP A 122 -4.56 0.04 15.37
C ASP A 122 -5.62 -0.24 16.47
N GLU A 123 -5.37 -1.21 17.37
CA GLU A 123 -6.33 -1.60 18.43
C GLU A 123 -6.79 -0.41 19.29
N SER A 124 -5.87 0.49 19.66
CA SER A 124 -6.21 1.71 20.40
C SER A 124 -7.15 2.65 19.64
N SER A 125 -7.18 2.60 18.30
CA SER A 125 -8.17 3.34 17.51
C SER A 125 -9.55 2.67 17.54
N GLN A 126 -9.62 1.35 17.75
CA GLN A 126 -10.89 0.63 17.92
C GLN A 126 -11.53 0.98 19.26
N ASP A 127 -10.75 1.04 20.33
CA ASP A 127 -11.28 1.44 21.65
C ASP A 127 -11.81 2.89 21.61
N LEU A 128 -11.04 3.81 21.01
CA LEU A 128 -11.45 5.21 20.91
C LEU A 128 -12.71 5.39 20.07
N ILE A 129 -12.82 4.68 18.93
CA ILE A 129 -13.98 4.83 18.05
C ILE A 129 -15.25 4.24 18.70
N GLN A 130 -15.13 3.28 19.61
CA GLN A 130 -16.28 2.73 20.31
C GLN A 130 -16.95 3.72 21.29
N GLY A 131 -16.24 4.73 21.78
CA GLY A 131 -16.77 5.68 22.77
C GLY A 131 -17.32 6.98 22.19
N ILE A 132 -17.12 7.25 20.90
CA ILE A 132 -17.33 8.59 20.33
C ILE A 132 -18.64 8.70 19.54
N THR A 133 -19.33 9.83 19.68
CA THR A 133 -20.45 10.24 18.81
C THR A 133 -19.90 11.06 17.64
N LEU A 134 -20.25 10.71 16.40
CA LEU A 134 -19.77 11.36 15.18
C LEU A 134 -20.92 11.96 14.38
N ALA A 135 -20.66 13.10 13.73
CA ALA A 135 -21.53 13.73 12.75
C ALA A 135 -21.16 13.35 11.31
N GLY A 136 -20.14 12.52 11.11
CA GLY A 136 -19.81 11.96 9.79
C GLY A 136 -18.44 11.28 9.79
N CYS A 137 -18.24 10.40 8.81
CA CYS A 137 -16.99 9.68 8.64
C CYS A 137 -16.45 9.74 7.20
N PHE A 138 -15.13 9.92 7.10
CA PHE A 138 -14.37 9.78 5.87
C PHE A 138 -13.39 8.61 5.98
N PHE A 139 -13.41 7.70 5.01
CA PHE A 139 -12.53 6.54 4.93
C PHE A 139 -11.67 6.61 3.66
N ASP A 140 -10.36 6.81 3.83
CA ASP A 140 -9.39 6.75 2.74
C ASP A 140 -8.77 5.36 2.64
N GLU A 141 -8.74 4.81 1.42
CA GLU A 141 -8.32 3.43 1.15
C GLU A 141 -9.15 2.39 1.94
N VAL A 142 -10.48 2.58 1.98
CA VAL A 142 -11.40 1.76 2.81
C VAL A 142 -11.30 0.26 2.55
N ALA A 143 -10.98 -0.16 1.32
CA ALA A 143 -10.79 -1.57 0.99
C ALA A 143 -9.60 -2.23 1.74
N LEU A 144 -8.69 -1.44 2.32
CA LEU A 144 -7.56 -1.95 3.11
C LEU A 144 -7.84 -2.02 4.62
N MET A 145 -9.05 -1.62 5.03
CA MET A 145 -9.49 -1.65 6.42
C MET A 145 -10.29 -2.92 6.71
N PRO A 146 -10.25 -3.43 7.96
CA PRO A 146 -11.17 -4.48 8.38
C PRO A 146 -12.63 -4.02 8.27
N GLU A 147 -13.51 -4.89 7.79
CA GLU A 147 -14.95 -4.61 7.72
C GLU A 147 -15.54 -4.26 9.09
N SER A 148 -15.11 -4.97 10.14
CA SER A 148 -15.54 -4.74 11.52
C SER A 148 -15.28 -3.30 11.98
N PHE A 149 -14.11 -2.74 11.64
CA PHE A 149 -13.76 -1.37 11.97
C PHE A 149 -14.67 -0.37 11.25
N VAL A 150 -14.94 -0.59 9.95
CA VAL A 150 -15.79 0.31 9.17
C VAL A 150 -17.23 0.27 9.68
N ASN A 151 -17.75 -0.92 9.98
CA ASN A 151 -19.09 -1.08 10.56
C ASN A 151 -19.21 -0.39 11.93
N GLN A 152 -18.21 -0.55 12.80
CA GLN A 152 -18.17 0.15 14.08
C GLN A 152 -18.16 1.67 13.87
N ALA A 153 -17.28 2.19 13.01
CA ALA A 153 -17.16 3.62 12.74
C ALA A 153 -18.46 4.22 12.17
N THR A 154 -19.10 3.55 11.22
CA THR A 154 -20.38 4.01 10.66
C THR A 154 -21.51 3.96 11.68
N GLY A 155 -21.50 2.98 12.59
CA GLY A 155 -22.46 2.88 13.70
C GLY A 155 -22.36 3.99 14.74
N ARG A 156 -21.29 4.80 14.72
CA ARG A 156 -21.09 5.98 15.58
C ARG A 156 -21.59 7.28 14.97
N CYS A 157 -21.98 7.26 13.71
CA CYS A 157 -22.55 8.42 13.04
C CYS A 157 -24.03 8.55 13.40
N SER A 158 -24.32 9.08 14.59
CA SER A 158 -25.69 9.18 15.15
C SER A 158 -26.23 10.60 15.23
N VAL A 159 -25.42 11.62 14.92
CA VAL A 159 -25.92 13.00 14.81
C VAL A 159 -26.81 13.12 13.57
N ASP A 160 -27.93 13.81 13.70
CA ASP A 160 -28.84 14.07 12.59
C ASP A 160 -28.12 14.80 11.44
N GLY A 161 -28.44 14.41 10.20
CA GLY A 161 -27.77 14.89 9.00
C GLY A 161 -26.35 14.34 8.78
N SER A 162 -25.89 13.37 9.60
CA SER A 162 -24.60 12.73 9.39
C SER A 162 -24.53 11.95 8.08
N LYS A 163 -23.32 11.84 7.52
CA LYS A 163 -23.09 11.28 6.18
C LYS A 163 -21.75 10.52 6.10
N PHE A 164 -21.57 9.74 5.03
CA PHE A 164 -20.38 8.91 4.81
C PHE A 164 -19.60 9.24 3.53
N TRP A 165 -18.27 9.19 3.61
CA TRP A 165 -17.37 9.37 2.48
C TRP A 165 -16.40 8.21 2.39
N PHE A 166 -16.51 7.40 1.34
CA PHE A 166 -15.61 6.27 1.11
C PHE A 166 -14.77 6.46 -0.16
N ASN A 167 -13.46 6.31 -0.03
CA ASN A 167 -12.55 6.28 -1.16
C ASN A 167 -11.71 5.00 -1.16
N CYS A 168 -11.55 4.34 -2.29
CA CYS A 168 -10.64 3.19 -2.41
C CYS A 168 -10.11 2.95 -3.82
N ASN A 169 -9.07 2.13 -3.90
CA ASN A 169 -8.76 1.41 -5.13
C ASN A 169 -9.45 0.03 -5.09
N PRO A 170 -9.84 -0.53 -6.25
CA PRO A 170 -10.48 -1.84 -6.34
C PRO A 170 -9.62 -2.99 -5.82
N ALA A 171 -10.27 -4.00 -5.25
CA ALA A 171 -9.72 -5.32 -4.95
C ALA A 171 -10.44 -6.40 -5.79
N GLY A 172 -10.53 -7.64 -5.30
CA GLY A 172 -11.35 -8.69 -5.91
C GLY A 172 -12.86 -8.41 -5.86
N PRO A 173 -13.67 -8.96 -6.79
CA PRO A 173 -15.11 -8.69 -6.86
C PRO A 173 -15.89 -9.22 -5.63
N TYR A 174 -15.36 -10.24 -4.94
CA TYR A 174 -15.95 -10.79 -3.71
C TYR A 174 -15.53 -10.04 -2.44
N HIS A 175 -14.71 -9.01 -2.56
CA HIS A 175 -14.27 -8.22 -1.42
C HIS A 175 -15.47 -7.58 -0.69
N TRP A 176 -15.47 -7.61 0.64
CA TRP A 176 -16.60 -7.16 1.47
C TRP A 176 -17.11 -5.76 1.09
N PHE A 177 -16.22 -4.81 0.81
CA PHE A 177 -16.64 -3.44 0.45
C PHE A 177 -17.36 -3.39 -0.90
N LYS A 178 -17.00 -4.27 -1.85
CA LYS A 178 -17.69 -4.36 -3.13
C LYS A 178 -19.10 -4.92 -2.93
N VAL A 179 -19.20 -6.08 -2.26
CA VAL A 179 -20.46 -6.80 -2.05
C VAL A 179 -21.41 -6.06 -1.10
N ASN A 180 -20.90 -5.60 0.05
CA ASN A 180 -21.74 -5.06 1.13
C ASN A 180 -22.00 -3.54 1.03
N TRP A 181 -21.20 -2.80 0.25
CA TRP A 181 -21.36 -1.34 0.11
C TRP A 181 -21.60 -0.88 -1.33
N ILE A 182 -20.75 -1.23 -2.29
CA ILE A 182 -20.89 -0.75 -3.68
C ILE A 182 -22.11 -1.36 -4.37
N ASP A 183 -22.30 -2.67 -4.24
CA ASP A 183 -23.42 -3.38 -4.87
C ASP A 183 -24.75 -3.08 -4.17
N LYS A 184 -24.70 -2.81 -2.86
CA LYS A 184 -25.84 -2.38 -2.04
C LYS A 184 -26.01 -0.85 -1.96
N ARG A 185 -25.30 -0.07 -2.78
CA ARG A 185 -25.32 1.41 -2.68
C ARG A 185 -26.72 2.03 -2.76
N LYS A 186 -27.64 1.43 -3.52
CA LYS A 186 -29.02 1.94 -3.66
C LYS A 186 -29.81 1.75 -2.37
N GLU A 187 -29.70 0.55 -1.77
CA GLU A 187 -30.29 0.23 -0.46
C GLU A 187 -29.73 1.11 0.65
N LYS A 188 -28.44 1.45 0.56
CA LYS A 188 -27.75 2.33 1.53
C LYS A 188 -27.84 3.83 1.20
N HIS A 189 -28.62 4.23 0.19
CA HIS A 189 -28.74 5.62 -0.25
C HIS A 189 -27.40 6.33 -0.50
N LEU A 190 -26.46 5.65 -1.17
CA LEU A 190 -25.11 6.15 -1.46
C LEU A 190 -24.91 6.52 -2.93
N ILE A 191 -24.26 7.66 -3.15
CA ILE A 191 -23.74 8.08 -4.46
C ILE A 191 -22.54 7.20 -4.81
N TYR A 192 -22.39 6.81 -6.07
CA TYR A 192 -21.22 6.09 -6.55
C TYR A 192 -20.59 6.78 -7.76
N LEU A 193 -19.29 7.06 -7.68
CA LEU A 193 -18.51 7.69 -8.73
C LEU A 193 -17.23 6.89 -9.00
N HIS A 194 -17.12 6.37 -10.21
CA HIS A 194 -15.95 5.64 -10.65
C HIS A 194 -14.89 6.57 -11.27
N PHE A 195 -13.66 6.55 -10.77
CA PHE A 195 -12.57 7.42 -11.22
C PHE A 195 -11.49 6.69 -12.03
N THR A 196 -10.99 7.37 -13.05
CA THR A 196 -9.84 6.98 -13.88
C THR A 196 -8.76 8.06 -13.82
N MET A 197 -7.57 7.80 -14.38
CA MET A 197 -6.53 8.84 -14.47
C MET A 197 -6.94 10.04 -15.33
N ASP A 198 -7.89 9.88 -16.25
CA ASP A 198 -8.39 10.96 -17.11
C ASP A 198 -9.23 11.98 -16.35
N ASP A 199 -9.78 11.57 -15.20
CA ASP A 199 -10.48 12.47 -14.30
C ASP A 199 -9.51 13.41 -13.53
N ASN A 200 -8.19 13.21 -13.66
CA ASN A 200 -7.17 14.08 -13.08
C ASN A 200 -6.51 14.98 -14.13
N LEU A 201 -7.08 16.17 -14.32
CA LEU A 201 -6.59 17.19 -15.26
C LEU A 201 -5.22 17.79 -14.92
N SER A 202 -4.62 17.40 -13.78
CA SER A 202 -3.26 17.81 -13.43
C SER A 202 -2.17 16.90 -14.02
N LEU A 203 -2.53 15.72 -14.52
CA LEU A 203 -1.58 14.77 -15.11
C LEU A 203 -1.47 14.98 -16.61
N SER A 204 -0.24 15.12 -17.12
CA SER A 204 0.01 15.05 -18.56
C SER A 204 -0.03 13.62 -19.07
N GLU A 205 -0.28 13.45 -20.37
CA GLU A 205 -0.33 12.13 -21.02
C GLU A 205 0.95 11.32 -20.80
N ARG A 206 2.13 11.95 -20.96
CA ARG A 206 3.43 11.33 -20.65
C ARG A 206 3.48 10.72 -19.25
N ILE A 207 2.89 11.39 -18.24
CA ILE A 207 2.89 10.90 -16.86
C ILE A 207 1.87 9.76 -16.70
N LYS A 208 0.71 9.83 -17.37
CA LYS A 208 -0.26 8.72 -17.39
C LYS A 208 0.35 7.47 -18.01
N GLU A 209 1.00 7.60 -19.17
CA GLU A 209 1.72 6.50 -19.84
C GLU A 209 2.79 5.87 -18.95
N ARG A 210 3.57 6.71 -18.27
CA ARG A 210 4.57 6.23 -17.29
C ARG A 210 3.91 5.39 -16.20
N TYR A 211 2.77 5.80 -15.65
CA TYR A 211 2.05 4.99 -14.66
C TYR A 211 1.48 3.71 -15.27
N LYS A 212 0.92 3.77 -16.49
CA LYS A 212 0.41 2.58 -17.21
C LYS A 212 1.51 1.52 -17.38
N ALA A 213 2.73 1.93 -17.73
CA ALA A 213 3.85 1.04 -17.96
C ALA A 213 4.29 0.24 -16.70
N MET A 214 4.01 0.77 -15.50
CA MET A 214 4.42 0.15 -14.22
C MET A 214 3.59 -1.08 -13.83
N TYR A 215 2.41 -1.28 -14.43
CA TYR A 215 1.48 -2.34 -14.02
C TYR A 215 1.18 -3.29 -15.19
N SER A 216 0.95 -4.56 -14.86
CA SER A 216 0.45 -5.59 -15.77
C SER A 216 -0.59 -6.47 -15.07
N GLY A 217 -1.18 -7.41 -15.82
CA GLY A 217 -2.10 -8.41 -15.28
C GLY A 217 -3.22 -7.83 -14.43
N VAL A 218 -3.54 -8.52 -13.34
CA VAL A 218 -4.59 -8.11 -12.39
C VAL A 218 -4.36 -6.71 -11.81
N PHE A 219 -3.11 -6.31 -11.56
CA PHE A 219 -2.81 -5.00 -10.99
C PHE A 219 -3.02 -3.85 -11.97
N TYR A 220 -2.81 -4.06 -13.27
CA TYR A 220 -3.17 -3.08 -14.29
C TYR A 220 -4.69 -2.89 -14.31
N GLN A 221 -5.45 -3.99 -14.32
CA GLN A 221 -6.90 -3.94 -14.30
C GLN A 221 -7.44 -3.18 -13.08
N ARG A 222 -6.89 -3.43 -11.88
CA ARG A 222 -7.31 -2.76 -10.64
C ARG A 222 -6.84 -1.32 -10.55
N TYR A 223 -5.54 -1.08 -10.66
CA TYR A 223 -4.94 0.22 -10.33
C TYR A 223 -4.93 1.21 -11.50
N ILE A 224 -4.99 0.75 -12.75
CA ILE A 224 -5.05 1.64 -13.94
C ILE A 224 -6.46 1.72 -14.49
N LEU A 225 -7.12 0.59 -14.74
CA LEU A 225 -8.47 0.56 -15.30
C LEU A 225 -9.56 0.72 -14.23
N GLY A 226 -9.23 0.58 -12.95
CA GLY A 226 -10.21 0.75 -11.87
C GLY A 226 -11.21 -0.40 -11.73
N LYS A 227 -10.89 -1.61 -12.22
CA LYS A 227 -11.83 -2.74 -12.21
C LYS A 227 -11.68 -3.60 -10.95
N TRP A 228 -12.81 -4.08 -10.42
CA TRP A 228 -12.87 -5.12 -9.39
C TRP A 228 -12.80 -6.50 -10.06
N VAL A 229 -11.60 -7.07 -10.17
CA VAL A 229 -11.35 -8.34 -10.89
C VAL A 229 -10.65 -9.35 -9.99
N VAL A 230 -10.94 -10.63 -10.20
CA VAL A 230 -10.32 -11.75 -9.48
C VAL A 230 -8.82 -11.77 -9.76
N ALA A 231 -8.02 -12.12 -8.74
CA ALA A 231 -6.63 -12.47 -8.91
C ALA A 231 -6.55 -13.99 -9.07
N GLU A 232 -6.14 -14.46 -10.24
CA GLU A 232 -6.12 -15.88 -10.61
C GLU A 232 -4.82 -16.21 -11.34
N GLY A 233 -4.38 -17.45 -11.24
CA GLY A 233 -3.22 -17.97 -11.95
C GLY A 233 -1.89 -17.41 -11.45
N ILE A 234 -0.91 -17.34 -12.36
CA ILE A 234 0.46 -16.91 -12.06
C ILE A 234 0.49 -15.46 -11.57
N ILE A 235 1.13 -15.25 -10.42
CA ILE A 235 1.25 -13.93 -9.78
C ILE A 235 2.15 -13.00 -10.59
N TYR A 236 3.31 -13.51 -11.00
CA TYR A 236 4.31 -12.75 -11.74
C TYR A 236 4.25 -13.07 -13.24
N ASP A 237 3.07 -12.91 -13.84
CA ASP A 237 2.81 -13.14 -15.28
C ASP A 237 3.70 -12.30 -16.22
N MET A 238 4.32 -11.24 -15.69
CA MET A 238 5.25 -10.37 -16.40
C MET A 238 6.69 -10.85 -16.38
N PHE A 239 7.02 -11.89 -15.60
CA PHE A 239 8.35 -12.46 -15.58
C PHE A 239 8.64 -13.18 -16.90
N ASP A 240 9.53 -12.59 -17.68
CA ASP A 240 10.04 -13.11 -18.95
C ASP A 240 11.49 -13.54 -18.80
N LYS A 241 11.80 -14.83 -18.99
CA LYS A 241 13.17 -15.36 -18.89
C LYS A 241 14.13 -14.66 -19.86
N ALA A 242 13.68 -14.30 -21.07
CA ALA A 242 14.54 -13.65 -22.06
C ALA A 242 14.93 -12.21 -21.66
N LYS A 243 14.17 -11.59 -20.75
CA LYS A 243 14.42 -10.22 -20.28
C LYS A 243 15.07 -10.18 -18.90
N HIS A 244 14.65 -11.06 -18.00
CA HIS A 244 15.01 -10.98 -16.59
C HIS A 244 16.09 -11.98 -16.16
N VAL A 245 16.41 -12.99 -16.98
CA VAL A 245 17.49 -13.94 -16.72
C VAL A 245 18.70 -13.60 -17.58
N ILE A 246 19.86 -13.48 -16.95
CA ILE A 246 21.13 -13.20 -17.61
C ILE A 246 22.14 -14.34 -17.32
N ASN A 247 22.99 -14.66 -18.28
CA ASN A 247 24.02 -15.69 -18.10
C ASN A 247 25.31 -15.14 -17.48
N GLU A 248 25.61 -13.87 -17.75
CA GLU A 248 26.81 -13.19 -17.30
C GLU A 248 26.52 -11.71 -17.04
N ILE A 249 27.26 -11.13 -16.09
CA ILE A 249 27.15 -9.70 -15.77
C ILE A 249 28.13 -8.94 -16.66
N LYS A 250 27.60 -8.22 -17.66
CA LYS A 250 28.40 -7.35 -18.55
C LYS A 250 28.50 -5.91 -18.05
N ASP A 251 27.56 -5.51 -17.21
CA ASP A 251 27.46 -4.16 -16.70
C ASP A 251 28.50 -3.89 -15.61
N THR A 252 28.92 -2.63 -15.48
CA THR A 252 29.73 -2.20 -14.34
C THR A 252 28.92 -2.34 -13.05
N MET A 253 29.46 -3.09 -12.10
CA MET A 253 28.84 -3.31 -10.79
C MET A 253 29.45 -2.42 -9.72
N THR A 254 28.67 -2.16 -8.67
CA THR A 254 29.14 -1.47 -7.47
C THR A 254 29.60 -2.48 -6.43
N SER A 255 30.27 -2.01 -5.38
CA SER A 255 30.60 -2.81 -4.20
C SER A 255 29.43 -2.95 -3.20
N LYS A 256 28.20 -2.60 -3.58
CA LYS A 256 27.03 -2.66 -2.70
C LYS A 256 26.33 -4.00 -2.83
N TYR A 257 26.34 -4.75 -1.74
CA TYR A 257 25.70 -6.05 -1.64
C TYR A 257 24.64 -6.09 -0.54
N TYR A 258 23.58 -6.84 -0.76
CA TYR A 258 22.59 -7.19 0.25
C TYR A 258 22.26 -8.66 0.15
N VAL A 259 21.90 -9.28 1.28
CA VAL A 259 21.28 -10.60 1.27
C VAL A 259 19.83 -10.45 1.71
N SER A 260 18.91 -11.05 0.98
CA SER A 260 17.54 -11.28 1.47
C SER A 260 17.35 -12.74 1.83
N CYS A 261 16.70 -12.96 2.96
CA CYS A 261 16.48 -14.29 3.51
C CYS A 261 14.99 -14.53 3.74
N ASP A 262 14.53 -15.71 3.31
CA ASP A 262 13.33 -16.34 3.86
C ASP A 262 13.78 -17.52 4.72
N TYR A 263 13.33 -17.55 5.98
CA TYR A 263 13.84 -18.48 6.99
C TYR A 263 12.77 -19.50 7.38
N GLY A 264 13.12 -20.78 7.22
CA GLY A 264 12.28 -21.92 7.56
C GLY A 264 13.11 -23.03 8.23
N THR A 265 12.65 -23.50 9.38
CA THR A 265 13.25 -24.66 10.05
C THR A 265 12.82 -25.98 9.41
N GLN A 266 11.52 -26.10 9.10
CA GLN A 266 10.94 -27.25 8.38
C GLN A 266 10.78 -26.96 6.88
N ASN A 267 10.32 -25.76 6.54
CA ASN A 267 10.24 -25.27 5.16
C ASN A 267 11.61 -24.82 4.67
N ALA A 268 11.74 -24.50 3.38
CA ALA A 268 13.03 -24.11 2.84
C ALA A 268 13.55 -22.80 3.47
N THR A 269 14.87 -22.76 3.70
CA THR A 269 15.60 -21.52 3.97
C THR A 269 16.31 -21.08 2.69
N VAL A 270 16.13 -19.81 2.34
CA VAL A 270 16.65 -19.24 1.09
C VAL A 270 17.50 -18.00 1.39
N PHE A 271 18.70 -17.92 0.81
CA PHE A 271 19.50 -16.69 0.78
C PHE A 271 19.68 -16.24 -0.67
N LEU A 272 19.33 -15.00 -0.96
CA LEU A 272 19.55 -14.39 -2.27
C LEU A 272 20.55 -13.24 -2.13
N LEU A 273 21.69 -13.35 -2.84
CA LEU A 273 22.71 -12.30 -2.87
C LEU A 273 22.40 -11.31 -3.99
N TRP A 274 22.22 -10.05 -3.63
CA TRP A 274 21.93 -8.96 -4.54
C TRP A 274 23.12 -8.03 -4.68
N GLN A 275 23.42 -7.62 -5.91
CA GLN A 275 24.43 -6.62 -6.22
C GLN A 275 23.86 -5.51 -7.09
N LYS A 276 24.24 -4.27 -6.80
CA LYS A 276 23.76 -3.10 -7.55
C LYS A 276 24.66 -2.80 -8.75
N LYS A 277 24.07 -2.61 -9.92
CA LYS A 277 24.73 -2.03 -11.10
C LYS A 277 25.06 -0.55 -10.85
N ALA A 278 26.10 -0.04 -11.51
CA ALA A 278 26.45 1.39 -11.44
C ALA A 278 25.30 2.29 -11.91
N MET A 279 24.49 1.83 -12.87
CA MET A 279 23.31 2.54 -13.39
C MET A 279 22.08 2.48 -12.47
N GLY A 280 22.12 1.69 -11.39
CA GLY A 280 21.13 1.70 -10.32
C GLY A 280 20.20 0.48 -10.26
N ASP A 281 20.20 -0.38 -11.27
CA ASP A 281 19.42 -1.63 -11.27
C ASP A 281 20.09 -2.70 -10.41
N TRP A 282 19.33 -3.73 -10.02
CA TRP A 282 19.81 -4.77 -9.12
C TRP A 282 19.83 -6.14 -9.81
N VAL A 283 20.86 -6.93 -9.51
CA VAL A 283 20.99 -8.30 -10.01
C VAL A 283 21.06 -9.24 -8.81
N CYS A 284 20.24 -10.28 -8.80
CA CYS A 284 20.43 -11.42 -7.91
C CYS A 284 21.49 -12.32 -8.54
N ILE A 285 22.65 -12.43 -7.87
CA ILE A 285 23.86 -13.03 -8.45
C ILE A 285 24.16 -14.43 -7.94
N LYS A 286 23.49 -14.85 -6.87
CA LYS A 286 23.71 -16.14 -6.23
C LYS A 286 22.48 -16.48 -5.40
N GLU A 287 22.10 -17.76 -5.38
CA GLU A 287 21.10 -18.29 -4.47
C GLU A 287 21.68 -19.42 -3.61
N TYR A 288 21.22 -19.47 -2.37
CA TYR A 288 21.28 -20.64 -1.50
C TYR A 288 19.83 -21.08 -1.28
N TYR A 289 19.59 -22.37 -1.37
CA TYR A 289 18.26 -22.95 -1.18
C TYR A 289 18.42 -24.29 -0.46
N TYR A 290 17.85 -24.42 0.74
CA TYR A 290 17.91 -25.65 1.52
C TYR A 290 16.55 -25.98 2.11
N SER A 291 16.00 -27.15 1.75
CA SER A 291 14.74 -27.66 2.27
C SER A 291 15.00 -28.80 3.23
N GLY A 292 14.79 -28.56 4.53
CA GLY A 292 14.99 -29.60 5.55
C GLY A 292 14.06 -30.81 5.36
N ARG A 293 12.92 -30.60 4.68
CA ARG A 293 11.99 -31.66 4.30
C ARG A 293 12.53 -32.53 3.16
N GLU A 294 13.09 -31.93 2.11
CA GLU A 294 13.64 -32.66 0.97
C GLU A 294 14.93 -33.41 1.35
N GLU A 295 15.76 -32.77 2.15
CA GLU A 295 17.04 -33.32 2.62
C GLU A 295 16.88 -34.26 3.82
N SER A 296 15.65 -34.41 4.35
CA SER A 296 15.34 -35.20 5.55
C SER A 296 16.21 -34.87 6.78
N ARG A 297 16.75 -33.65 6.84
CA ARG A 297 17.59 -33.14 7.93
C ARG A 297 17.28 -31.67 8.17
N GLN A 298 16.97 -31.32 9.41
CA GLN A 298 16.84 -29.93 9.82
C GLN A 298 18.21 -29.33 10.14
N LYS A 299 18.38 -28.04 9.89
CA LYS A 299 19.53 -27.24 10.31
C LYS A 299 19.14 -26.29 11.43
N THR A 300 20.05 -26.09 12.36
CA THR A 300 19.96 -25.11 13.43
C THR A 300 20.28 -23.69 12.94
N ASP A 301 19.95 -22.69 13.74
CA ASP A 301 20.30 -21.29 13.46
C ASP A 301 21.81 -21.09 13.25
N SER A 302 22.64 -21.81 14.01
CA SER A 302 24.10 -21.75 13.86
C SER A 302 24.54 -22.36 12.53
N GLU A 303 24.02 -23.53 12.15
CA GLU A 303 24.36 -24.17 10.87
C GLU A 303 23.93 -23.31 9.67
N TYR A 304 22.75 -22.68 9.72
CA TYR A 304 22.34 -21.74 8.67
C TYR A 304 23.21 -20.48 8.63
N ALA A 305 23.74 -20.04 9.78
CA ALA A 305 24.66 -18.92 9.82
C ALA A 305 26.06 -19.30 9.30
N ASP A 306 26.54 -20.53 9.57
CA ASP A 306 27.76 -21.09 8.96
C ASP A 306 27.62 -21.17 7.44
N ASP A 307 26.47 -21.65 6.96
CA ASP A 307 26.15 -21.69 5.53
C ASP A 307 26.13 -20.30 4.91
N LEU A 308 25.63 -19.28 5.62
CA LEU A 308 25.64 -17.89 5.15
C LEU A 308 27.08 -17.36 5.02
N ASP A 309 27.96 -17.67 5.99
CA ASP A 309 29.37 -17.28 5.96
C ASP A 309 30.08 -17.90 4.74
N VAL A 310 29.85 -19.19 4.49
CA VAL A 310 30.35 -19.90 3.29
C VAL A 310 29.74 -19.34 2.01
N PHE A 311 28.43 -19.05 2.01
CA PHE A 311 27.73 -18.49 0.88
C PHE A 311 28.29 -17.13 0.46
N LEU A 312 28.64 -16.28 1.43
CA LEU A 312 29.24 -14.97 1.20
C LEU A 312 30.71 -15.05 0.83
N ASN A 313 31.47 -16.05 1.31
CA ASN A 313 32.88 -16.26 0.98
C ASN A 313 33.72 -14.96 1.04
N GLY A 314 33.57 -14.21 2.14
CA GLY A 314 34.28 -12.94 2.36
C GLY A 314 33.62 -11.70 1.74
N ILE A 315 32.52 -11.82 0.99
CA ILE A 315 31.74 -10.68 0.49
C ILE A 315 31.10 -9.94 1.68
N LYS A 316 31.43 -8.65 1.82
CA LYS A 316 30.82 -7.77 2.82
C LYS A 316 29.48 -7.25 2.32
N VAL A 317 28.43 -7.53 3.08
CA VAL A 317 27.06 -7.08 2.79
C VAL A 317 26.67 -5.88 3.66
N GLU A 318 25.89 -4.98 3.08
CA GLU A 318 25.36 -3.79 3.76
C GLU A 318 24.30 -4.14 4.80
N ALA A 319 23.49 -5.16 4.51
CA ALA A 319 22.53 -5.73 5.44
C ALA A 319 22.08 -7.14 5.02
N VAL A 320 21.66 -7.94 6.00
CA VAL A 320 20.81 -9.11 5.80
C VAL A 320 19.36 -8.72 6.07
N ILE A 321 18.49 -8.86 5.08
CA ILE A 321 17.06 -8.58 5.18
C ILE A 321 16.34 -9.86 5.57
N LEU A 322 15.62 -9.84 6.69
CA LEU A 322 14.97 -11.02 7.26
C LEU A 322 13.54 -10.70 7.68
N ASP A 323 12.61 -11.66 7.58
CA ASP A 323 11.27 -11.56 8.16
C ASP A 323 11.36 -11.15 9.65
N PRO A 324 10.60 -10.13 10.11
CA PRO A 324 10.42 -9.83 11.52
C PRO A 324 10.12 -11.04 12.43
N SER A 325 9.50 -12.10 11.91
CA SER A 325 9.12 -13.31 12.66
C SER A 325 10.31 -14.21 13.03
N ALA A 326 11.42 -14.18 12.28
CA ALA A 326 12.61 -15.01 12.49
C ALA A 326 13.53 -14.43 13.58
N ALA A 327 13.02 -14.32 14.81
CA ALA A 327 13.70 -13.65 15.91
C ALA A 327 14.98 -14.36 16.39
N SER A 328 14.97 -15.70 16.40
CA SER A 328 16.12 -16.52 16.85
C SER A 328 17.30 -16.41 15.88
N PHE A 329 17.06 -16.64 14.59
CA PHE A 329 18.08 -16.52 13.55
C PHE A 329 18.63 -15.10 13.46
N LYS A 330 17.78 -14.08 13.63
CA LYS A 330 18.24 -12.69 13.74
C LYS A 330 19.22 -12.47 14.90
N ALA A 331 19.00 -13.10 16.05
CA ALA A 331 19.88 -12.96 17.20
C ALA A 331 21.24 -13.61 16.91
N GLU A 332 21.25 -14.78 16.29
CA GLU A 332 22.46 -15.48 15.87
C GLU A 332 23.28 -14.67 14.86
N LEU A 333 22.65 -14.16 13.80
CA LEU A 333 23.33 -13.31 12.81
C LEU A 333 23.94 -12.05 13.44
N LYS A 334 23.24 -11.42 14.38
CA LYS A 334 23.76 -10.26 15.10
C LYS A 334 24.97 -10.60 15.98
N LYS A 335 24.96 -11.77 16.63
CA LYS A 335 26.09 -12.27 17.42
C LYS A 335 27.35 -12.46 16.57
N ARG A 336 27.17 -12.84 15.29
CA ARG A 336 28.24 -12.95 14.30
C ARG A 336 28.64 -11.62 13.64
N GLY A 337 28.05 -10.51 14.05
CA GLY A 337 28.40 -9.17 13.57
C GLY A 337 27.64 -8.71 12.32
N TYR A 338 26.67 -9.48 11.82
CA TYR A 338 25.84 -9.04 10.70
C TYR A 338 24.87 -7.94 11.10
N TYR A 339 24.76 -6.91 10.26
CA TYR A 339 23.69 -5.94 10.35
C TYR A 339 22.39 -6.51 9.79
N VAL A 340 21.44 -6.86 10.67
CA VAL A 340 20.14 -7.41 10.28
C VAL A 340 19.08 -6.32 10.21
N LYS A 341 18.42 -6.22 9.06
CA LYS A 341 17.33 -5.29 8.79
C LYS A 341 16.00 -6.04 8.70
N LYS A 342 15.00 -5.59 9.46
CA LYS A 342 13.65 -6.14 9.37
C LYS A 342 13.07 -5.92 7.98
N GLY A 343 12.74 -7.01 7.30
CA GLY A 343 12.00 -7.03 6.05
C GLY A 343 10.61 -6.47 6.24
N LYS A 344 10.10 -5.79 5.21
CA LYS A 344 8.72 -5.32 5.21
C LYS A 344 7.83 -6.38 4.58
N ASN A 345 6.98 -6.98 5.39
CA ASN A 345 6.23 -8.19 5.08
C ASN A 345 4.76 -7.93 4.65
N ASP A 346 4.42 -6.72 4.18
CA ASP A 346 3.12 -6.47 3.55
C ASP A 346 3.07 -7.20 2.20
N VAL A 347 2.42 -8.37 2.17
CA VAL A 347 2.47 -9.35 1.07
C VAL A 347 1.97 -8.74 -0.24
N GLU A 348 0.71 -8.30 -0.29
CA GLU A 348 0.09 -7.76 -1.51
C GLU A 348 0.87 -6.55 -2.06
N ASN A 349 1.24 -5.59 -1.20
CA ASN A 349 2.02 -4.44 -1.65
C ASN A 349 3.44 -4.80 -2.08
N GLY A 350 4.03 -5.83 -1.47
CA GLY A 350 5.32 -6.40 -1.84
C GLY A 350 5.26 -7.04 -3.22
N ILE A 351 4.29 -7.92 -3.47
CA ILE A 351 4.04 -8.57 -4.76
C ILE A 351 3.86 -7.52 -5.86
N ARG A 352 2.98 -6.54 -5.64
CA ARG A 352 2.75 -5.45 -6.59
C ARG A 352 4.04 -4.66 -6.90
N PHE A 353 4.88 -4.44 -5.89
CA PHE A 353 6.13 -3.72 -6.07
C PHE A 353 7.16 -4.53 -6.86
N VAL A 354 7.30 -5.84 -6.59
CA VAL A 354 8.16 -6.75 -7.37
C VAL A 354 7.72 -6.78 -8.83
N GLY A 355 6.43 -6.94 -9.11
CA GLY A 355 5.90 -6.89 -10.48
C GLY A 355 6.22 -5.58 -11.20
N SER A 356 6.19 -4.44 -10.49
CA SER A 356 6.60 -3.14 -11.05
C SER A 356 8.09 -3.09 -11.38
N MET A 357 8.95 -3.71 -10.55
CA MET A 357 10.39 -3.76 -10.80
C MET A 357 10.73 -4.65 -12.00
N LEU A 358 10.02 -5.77 -12.19
CA LEU A 358 10.13 -6.60 -13.38
C LEU A 358 9.72 -5.80 -14.63
N ARG A 359 8.53 -5.19 -14.63
CA ARG A 359 8.05 -4.38 -15.78
C ARG A 359 8.99 -3.26 -16.21
N LEU A 360 9.70 -2.67 -15.25
CA LEU A 360 10.65 -1.59 -15.50
C LEU A 360 12.09 -2.08 -15.73
N ASN A 361 12.32 -3.40 -15.81
CA ASN A 361 13.63 -4.06 -15.91
C ASN A 361 14.62 -3.58 -14.83
N LYS A 362 14.13 -3.36 -13.60
CA LYS A 362 14.92 -2.87 -12.46
C LYS A 362 15.55 -3.98 -11.62
N ILE A 363 15.11 -5.22 -11.83
CA ILE A 363 15.72 -6.42 -11.26
C ILE A 363 15.97 -7.46 -12.35
N SER A 364 17.06 -8.20 -12.20
CA SER A 364 17.42 -9.34 -13.03
C SER A 364 18.05 -10.44 -12.17
N PHE A 365 18.14 -11.65 -12.70
CA PHE A 365 18.63 -12.84 -11.99
C PHE A 365 19.69 -13.53 -12.85
N LEU A 366 20.80 -13.95 -12.23
CA LEU A 366 21.73 -14.83 -12.92
C LEU A 366 21.10 -16.22 -13.13
N ALA A 367 21.46 -16.87 -14.22
CA ALA A 367 20.93 -18.20 -14.58
C ALA A 367 21.17 -19.27 -13.52
N CYS A 368 22.17 -19.09 -12.64
CA CYS A 368 22.43 -19.95 -11.49
C CYS A 368 21.36 -19.88 -10.39
N CYS A 369 20.45 -18.89 -10.43
CA CYS A 369 19.34 -18.77 -9.50
C CYS A 369 18.15 -19.66 -9.92
N GLU A 370 18.39 -20.96 -10.07
CA GLU A 370 17.45 -21.89 -10.69
C GLU A 370 16.13 -22.03 -9.93
N ASN A 371 16.18 -22.14 -8.60
CA ASN A 371 14.97 -22.29 -7.77
C ASN A 371 14.14 -21.01 -7.80
N THR A 372 14.80 -19.86 -7.71
CA THR A 372 14.12 -18.56 -7.86
C THR A 372 13.41 -18.46 -9.21
N ILE A 373 14.06 -18.88 -10.30
CA ILE A 373 13.49 -18.86 -11.66
C ILE A 373 12.32 -19.87 -11.79
N LYS A 374 12.39 -21.04 -11.15
CA LYS A 374 11.30 -22.04 -11.11
C LYS A 374 10.10 -21.49 -10.35
N GLU A 375 10.30 -20.90 -9.17
CA GLU A 375 9.22 -20.34 -8.36
C GLU A 375 8.47 -19.20 -9.07
N PHE A 376 9.16 -18.33 -9.83
CA PHE A 376 8.47 -17.32 -10.64
C PHE A 376 7.43 -17.92 -11.61
N ALA A 377 7.65 -19.15 -12.08
CA ALA A 377 6.75 -19.84 -13.00
C ALA A 377 5.65 -20.66 -12.31
N SER A 378 5.70 -20.85 -10.99
CA SER A 378 4.74 -21.65 -10.22
C SER A 378 4.01 -20.88 -9.12
N TYR A 379 4.45 -19.67 -8.80
CA TYR A 379 3.84 -18.86 -7.74
C TYR A 379 2.47 -18.30 -8.17
N ILE A 380 1.39 -18.82 -7.57
CA ILE A 380 0.01 -18.58 -7.96
C ILE A 380 -0.84 -17.93 -6.86
N TRP A 381 -1.92 -17.26 -7.28
CA TRP A 381 -2.97 -16.78 -6.40
C TRP A 381 -3.80 -17.94 -5.82
N ASP A 382 -4.23 -17.82 -4.57
CA ASP A 382 -5.16 -18.75 -3.93
C ASP A 382 -6.61 -18.41 -4.36
N GLU A 383 -7.17 -19.26 -5.22
CA GLU A 383 -8.54 -19.14 -5.72
C GLU A 383 -9.58 -19.17 -4.59
N LYS A 384 -9.40 -20.07 -3.61
CA LYS A 384 -10.32 -20.19 -2.47
C LYS A 384 -10.28 -18.95 -1.59
N ALA A 385 -9.10 -18.34 -1.40
CA ALA A 385 -9.00 -17.06 -0.71
C ALA A 385 -9.72 -15.95 -1.48
N SER A 386 -9.54 -15.92 -2.81
CA SER A 386 -10.16 -14.92 -3.69
C SER A 386 -11.69 -14.99 -3.67
N GLU A 387 -12.27 -16.18 -3.61
CA GLU A 387 -13.73 -16.41 -3.43
C GLU A 387 -14.24 -15.84 -2.11
N ARG A 388 -13.42 -15.84 -1.05
CA ARG A 388 -13.73 -15.20 0.24
C ARG A 388 -13.45 -13.69 0.25
N GLY A 389 -13.04 -13.12 -0.88
CA GLY A 389 -12.72 -11.69 -1.00
C GLY A 389 -11.32 -11.31 -0.52
N GLU A 390 -10.41 -12.28 -0.36
CA GLU A 390 -9.04 -12.07 0.08
C GLU A 390 -8.03 -12.37 -1.04
N ASP A 391 -7.15 -11.42 -1.35
CA ASP A 391 -6.06 -11.66 -2.31
C ASP A 391 -4.81 -12.18 -1.58
N LYS A 392 -4.56 -13.49 -1.66
CA LYS A 392 -3.40 -14.15 -1.05
C LYS A 392 -2.75 -15.15 -2.01
N PRO A 393 -1.42 -15.31 -1.98
CA PRO A 393 -0.75 -16.39 -2.69
C PRO A 393 -1.02 -17.75 -2.03
N VAL A 394 -0.93 -18.82 -2.81
CA VAL A 394 -0.77 -20.18 -2.25
C VAL A 394 0.60 -20.26 -1.56
N LYS A 395 0.64 -20.83 -0.35
CA LYS A 395 1.88 -21.02 0.43
C LYS A 395 2.67 -22.26 0.00
N GLU A 396 2.92 -22.35 -1.30
CA GLU A 396 3.69 -23.42 -1.92
C GLU A 396 4.61 -22.79 -2.96
N HIS A 397 5.89 -23.21 -2.99
CA HIS A 397 6.89 -22.68 -3.90
C HIS A 397 7.02 -21.14 -3.81
N ASP A 398 7.05 -20.61 -2.59
CA ASP A 398 7.04 -19.17 -2.31
C ASP A 398 8.26 -18.65 -1.54
N HIS A 399 9.23 -19.51 -1.23
CA HIS A 399 10.35 -19.18 -0.35
C HIS A 399 11.31 -18.19 -1.01
N ALA A 400 11.72 -18.43 -2.25
CA ALA A 400 12.50 -17.47 -3.01
C ALA A 400 11.68 -16.23 -3.34
N MET A 401 10.38 -16.37 -3.65
CA MET A 401 9.49 -15.23 -3.91
C MET A 401 9.38 -14.28 -2.71
N ASP A 402 9.34 -14.83 -1.49
CA ASP A 402 9.33 -14.07 -0.26
C ASP A 402 10.66 -13.36 0.00
N ALA A 403 11.79 -14.04 -0.22
CA ALA A 403 13.11 -13.41 -0.16
C ALA A 403 13.23 -12.24 -1.17
N VAL A 404 12.82 -12.44 -2.44
CA VAL A 404 12.79 -11.39 -3.48
C VAL A 404 11.92 -10.21 -3.02
N ARG A 405 10.72 -10.51 -2.48
CA ARG A 405 9.76 -9.51 -1.99
C ARG A 405 10.34 -8.70 -0.84
N TYR A 406 11.00 -9.35 0.13
CA TYR A 406 11.64 -8.67 1.25
C TYR A 406 12.75 -7.73 0.77
N PHE A 407 13.59 -8.16 -0.16
CA PHE A 407 14.60 -7.29 -0.77
C PHE A 407 13.98 -6.06 -1.42
N CYS A 408 13.10 -6.27 -2.42
CA CYS A 408 12.54 -5.21 -3.23
C CYS A 408 11.77 -4.19 -2.37
N TYR A 409 10.89 -4.68 -1.48
CA TYR A 409 10.00 -3.80 -0.72
C TYR A 409 10.68 -3.08 0.47
N THR A 410 11.86 -3.56 0.89
CA THR A 410 12.62 -2.99 2.01
C THR A 410 13.75 -2.07 1.55
N ILE A 411 14.49 -2.49 0.53
CA ILE A 411 15.68 -1.78 0.00
C ILE A 411 15.27 -0.86 -1.15
N MET A 412 14.87 -1.42 -2.30
CA MET A 412 14.59 -0.64 -3.52
C MET A 412 13.45 0.37 -3.33
N ARG A 413 12.40 0.01 -2.58
CA ARG A 413 11.26 0.92 -2.32
C ARG A 413 11.66 2.22 -1.62
N LYS A 414 12.79 2.26 -0.91
CA LYS A 414 13.33 3.53 -0.38
C LYS A 414 14.01 4.32 -1.48
N GLU A 415 14.83 3.69 -2.31
CA GLU A 415 15.57 4.35 -3.40
C GLU A 415 14.63 5.01 -4.42
N VAL A 416 13.56 4.31 -4.82
CA VAL A 416 12.55 4.82 -5.76
C VAL A 416 11.71 5.97 -5.18
N LYS A 417 11.66 6.13 -3.84
CA LYS A 417 10.97 7.27 -3.22
C LYS A 417 11.76 8.57 -3.24
N TYR A 418 13.06 8.52 -3.58
CA TYR A 418 13.97 9.67 -3.60
C TYR A 418 14.47 10.01 -5.01
N GLN A 419 13.94 9.36 -6.04
CA GLN A 419 14.03 9.75 -7.45
C GLN A 419 12.67 10.31 -7.89
#